data_AF-A0A2V5IMY4-F1
#
_entry.id   AF-A0A2V5IMY4-F1
#
_cell.length_a   1.000
_cell.length_b   1.000
_cell.length_c   1.000
_cell.angle_alpha   90.00
_cell.angle_beta   90.00
_cell.angle_gamma   90.00
#
_symmetry.space_group_name_H-M   'P 1'
#
loop_
_entity.id
_entity.type
_entity.pdbx_description
1 polymer ?
#
loop_
_entity_poly.entity_id
_entity_poly.type
_entity_poly.pdbx_seq_one_letter_code
_entity_poly.pdbx_strand_id
1 'polypeptide(L)'
;MKFTLASTLALATAALAMPAAEAEASLEKRNPSGAFSLYAWGVTSSAMKLFYSDGLAYAGDSTAWPYGSVTTDVTFEIADTEITPTATTDGVTLDADTLFYIRPTADEITEVGFTGNGYDTPSDAATDNFLFYGSWLMWEEDSGVLTDSFRLKETNVSGIYQFYFDYSNLYPSGYSTPSVMDKAS
;
A
#
# COMPACT_ATOMS: atom_id res chain seq x y z
N MET A 1 -49.70 -30.96 43.59
CA MET A 1 -49.01 -30.78 42.30
C MET A 1 -47.73 -30.00 42.53
N LYS A 2 -46.57 -30.60 42.25
CA LYS A 2 -45.28 -29.94 42.00
C LYS A 2 -44.37 -30.99 41.34
N PHE A 3 -44.12 -30.78 40.05
CA PHE A 3 -43.14 -31.51 39.23
C PHE A 3 -41.72 -31.08 39.62
N THR A 4 -40.70 -31.87 39.26
CA THR A 4 -39.67 -31.49 38.27
C THR A 4 -38.64 -32.62 38.15
N LEU A 5 -38.55 -33.24 36.96
CA LEU A 5 -37.37 -34.01 36.53
C LEU A 5 -36.27 -33.01 36.14
N ALA A 6 -35.07 -33.17 36.69
CA ALA A 6 -33.89 -32.45 36.23
C ALA A 6 -33.15 -33.30 35.18
N SER A 7 -33.26 -32.93 33.91
CA SER A 7 -32.39 -33.41 32.84
C SER A 7 -31.07 -32.64 32.88
N THR A 8 -29.95 -33.34 33.01
CA THR A 8 -28.59 -32.79 32.88
C THR A 8 -28.21 -32.73 31.40
N LEU A 9 -28.05 -31.51 30.87
CA LEU A 9 -27.52 -31.26 29.53
C LEU A 9 -26.00 -31.05 29.64
N ALA A 10 -25.20 -31.94 29.07
CA ALA A 10 -23.75 -31.78 28.97
C ALA A 10 -23.42 -30.92 27.73
N LEU A 11 -22.86 -29.72 27.93
CA LEU A 11 -22.25 -28.94 26.84
C LEU A 11 -20.79 -29.36 26.68
N ALA A 12 -20.48 -29.97 25.54
CA ALA A 12 -19.12 -30.15 25.07
C ALA A 12 -18.68 -28.85 24.35
N THR A 13 -17.79 -28.08 24.96
CA THR A 13 -17.11 -26.95 24.30
C THR A 13 -15.91 -27.50 23.52
N ALA A 14 -16.04 -27.57 22.19
CA ALA A 14 -14.89 -27.71 21.30
C ALA A 14 -14.16 -26.36 21.26
N ALA A 15 -12.98 -26.29 21.89
CA ALA A 15 -12.08 -25.16 21.74
C ALA A 15 -11.43 -25.26 20.35
N LEU A 16 -11.90 -24.45 19.41
CA LEU A 16 -11.13 -24.16 18.20
C LEU A 16 -9.93 -23.32 18.65
N ALA A 17 -8.74 -23.89 18.52
CA ALA A 17 -7.49 -23.14 18.64
C ALA A 17 -7.48 -22.08 17.53
N MET A 18 -7.79 -20.84 17.88
CA MET A 18 -7.49 -19.71 17.02
C MET A 18 -5.96 -19.56 16.97
N PRO A 19 -5.36 -19.33 15.80
CA PRO A 19 -3.96 -18.88 15.75
C PRO A 19 -3.87 -17.63 16.62
N ALA A 20 -2.84 -17.58 17.47
CA ALA A 20 -2.58 -16.44 18.33
C ALA A 20 -2.57 -15.19 17.44
N ALA A 21 -3.53 -14.28 17.67
CA ALA A 21 -3.40 -12.93 17.17
C ALA A 21 -2.06 -12.43 17.73
N GLU A 22 -1.08 -12.20 16.85
CA GLU A 22 0.08 -11.40 17.22
C GLU A 22 -0.49 -10.14 17.85
N ALA A 23 -0.13 -9.90 19.11
CA ALA A 23 -0.60 -8.73 19.82
C ALA A 23 -0.31 -7.53 18.93
N GLU A 24 -1.37 -6.87 18.43
CA GLU A 24 -1.27 -5.64 17.67
C GLU A 24 -0.38 -4.71 18.48
N ALA A 25 0.88 -4.56 18.04
CA ALA A 25 1.78 -3.57 18.59
C ALA A 25 1.01 -2.25 18.60
N SER A 26 1.04 -1.53 19.71
CA SER A 26 0.37 -0.24 19.83
C SER A 26 0.62 0.57 18.58
N LEU A 27 -0.45 1.05 17.93
CA LEU A 27 -0.32 1.87 16.73
C LEU A 27 0.52 3.09 17.10
N GLU A 28 1.74 3.14 16.59
CA GLU A 28 2.73 4.16 16.89
C GLU A 28 3.44 4.57 15.60
N LYS A 29 3.89 5.82 15.55
CA LYS A 29 4.73 6.31 14.44
C LYS A 29 6.01 5.47 14.43
N ARG A 30 6.22 4.66 13.39
CA ARG A 30 7.36 3.75 13.28
C ARG A 30 7.75 3.50 11.83
N ASN A 31 8.88 4.03 11.39
CA ASN A 31 9.42 3.70 10.08
C ASN A 31 10.00 2.26 10.08
N PRO A 32 9.76 1.44 9.04
CA PRO A 32 10.39 0.13 8.91
C PRO A 32 11.91 0.21 8.97
N SER A 33 12.55 -0.76 9.61
CA SER A 33 14.01 -0.89 9.59
C SER A 33 14.45 -1.76 8.41
N GLY A 34 15.25 -1.20 7.51
CA GLY A 34 15.76 -1.91 6.32
C GLY A 34 14.72 -2.02 5.19
N ALA A 35 15.01 -2.90 4.23
CA ALA A 35 14.19 -3.07 3.03
C ALA A 35 12.81 -3.68 3.34
N PHE A 36 11.76 -3.08 2.78
CA PHE A 36 10.37 -3.53 2.89
C PHE A 36 9.68 -3.56 1.52
N SER A 37 8.42 -4.00 1.47
CA SER A 37 7.56 -3.95 0.30
C SER A 37 6.26 -3.25 0.66
N LEU A 38 5.68 -2.51 -0.28
CA LEU A 38 4.36 -1.90 -0.11
C LEU A 38 3.28 -2.80 -0.71
N TYR A 39 2.16 -2.92 0.00
CA TYR A 39 1.02 -3.72 -0.41
C TYR A 39 -0.27 -2.92 -0.33
N ALA A 40 -1.13 -3.08 -1.32
CA ALA A 40 -2.48 -2.56 -1.34
C ALA A 40 -3.49 -3.62 -0.89
N TRP A 41 -4.25 -3.31 0.15
CA TRP A 41 -5.23 -4.18 0.79
C TRP A 41 -6.67 -3.71 0.60
N GLY A 42 -7.61 -4.65 0.71
CA GLY A 42 -9.05 -4.34 0.74
C GLY A 42 -9.72 -4.16 -0.62
N VAL A 43 -8.96 -4.26 -1.72
CA VAL A 43 -9.49 -4.19 -3.10
C VAL A 43 -9.71 -5.57 -3.71
N THR A 44 -8.83 -6.53 -3.41
CA THR A 44 -9.01 -7.94 -3.79
C THR A 44 -8.97 -8.85 -2.56
N SER A 45 -9.15 -10.16 -2.74
CA SER A 45 -9.04 -11.14 -1.65
C SER A 45 -7.62 -11.27 -1.07
N SER A 46 -6.61 -10.77 -1.78
CA SER A 46 -5.20 -10.87 -1.40
C SER A 46 -4.53 -9.51 -1.47
N ALA A 47 -3.44 -9.34 -0.71
CA ALA A 47 -2.60 -8.15 -0.81
C ALA A 47 -1.98 -8.07 -2.22
N MET A 48 -2.00 -6.88 -2.82
CA MET A 48 -1.33 -6.64 -4.11
C MET A 48 -0.04 -5.87 -3.86
N LYS A 49 1.10 -6.45 -4.22
CA LYS A 49 2.41 -5.80 -4.07
C LYS A 49 2.54 -4.63 -5.05
N LEU A 50 3.13 -3.52 -4.62
CA LEU A 50 3.49 -2.41 -5.51
C LEU A 50 4.71 -2.76 -6.35
N PHE A 51 4.68 -2.33 -7.62
CA PHE A 51 5.78 -2.47 -8.56
C PHE A 51 5.97 -1.20 -9.41
N TYR A 52 7.16 -1.06 -9.99
CA TYR A 52 7.52 0.04 -10.90
C TYR A 52 7.22 -0.35 -12.34
N SER A 53 6.64 0.56 -13.12
CA SER A 53 6.62 0.46 -14.57
C SER A 53 6.68 1.86 -15.20
N ASP A 54 7.70 2.12 -16.00
CA ASP A 54 7.87 3.36 -16.78
C ASP A 54 7.63 4.66 -15.98
N GLY A 55 8.20 4.76 -14.77
CA GLY A 55 8.10 5.93 -13.90
C GLY A 55 6.83 5.99 -13.03
N LEU A 56 5.92 5.03 -13.16
CA LEU A 56 4.64 5.00 -12.45
C LEU A 56 4.54 3.79 -11.51
N ALA A 57 3.73 3.94 -10.46
CA ALA A 57 3.45 2.88 -9.50
C ALA A 57 2.18 2.10 -9.89
N TYR A 58 2.29 0.79 -9.82
CA TYR A 58 1.20 -0.15 -10.04
C TYR A 58 1.13 -1.14 -8.88
N ALA A 59 -0.01 -1.81 -8.73
CA ALA A 59 -0.20 -2.88 -7.76
C ALA A 59 -0.70 -4.16 -8.46
N GLY A 60 -0.09 -5.30 -8.13
CA GLY A 60 -0.44 -6.61 -8.68
C GLY A 60 0.78 -7.48 -8.96
N ASP A 61 0.66 -8.39 -9.93
CA ASP A 61 1.77 -9.21 -10.43
C ASP A 61 2.46 -8.48 -11.59
N SER A 62 3.67 -7.97 -11.36
CA SER A 62 4.43 -7.20 -12.35
C SER A 62 4.71 -7.99 -13.63
N THR A 63 4.78 -9.33 -13.57
CA THR A 63 5.02 -10.19 -14.74
C THR A 63 3.82 -10.25 -15.69
N ALA A 64 2.63 -9.89 -15.21
CA ALA A 64 1.42 -9.85 -16.01
C ALA A 64 1.25 -8.52 -16.76
N TRP A 65 2.06 -7.49 -16.48
CA TRP A 65 1.97 -6.18 -17.12
C TRP A 65 2.79 -6.09 -18.42
N PRO A 66 2.16 -6.03 -19.62
CA PRO A 66 2.87 -6.14 -20.88
C PRO A 66 3.24 -4.77 -21.51
N TYR A 67 2.87 -3.66 -20.88
CA TYR A 67 2.91 -2.34 -21.50
C TYR A 67 4.12 -1.50 -21.13
N GLY A 68 4.84 -1.84 -20.05
CA GLY A 68 6.03 -1.11 -19.64
C GLY A 68 7.27 -1.49 -20.45
N SER A 69 8.03 -0.49 -20.88
CA SER A 69 9.36 -0.67 -21.48
C SER A 69 10.37 -1.15 -20.44
N VAL A 70 10.23 -0.67 -19.20
CA VAL A 70 10.96 -1.10 -18.00
C VAL A 70 9.92 -1.38 -16.92
N THR A 71 9.78 -2.65 -16.55
CA THR A 71 8.90 -3.10 -15.46
C THR A 71 9.71 -3.93 -14.48
N THR A 72 9.59 -3.64 -13.18
CA THR A 72 10.34 -4.37 -12.15
C THR A 72 9.58 -4.37 -10.83
N ASP A 73 9.67 -5.50 -10.13
CA ASP A 73 9.33 -5.53 -8.71
C ASP A 73 10.32 -4.66 -7.95
N VAL A 74 9.83 -3.94 -6.94
CA VAL A 74 10.67 -3.10 -6.10
C VAL A 74 10.61 -3.53 -4.63
N THR A 75 11.72 -3.31 -3.93
CA THR A 75 11.76 -3.15 -2.48
C THR A 75 12.00 -1.68 -2.16
N PHE A 76 11.61 -1.26 -0.97
CA PHE A 76 11.70 0.13 -0.54
C PHE A 76 12.55 0.23 0.71
N GLU A 77 13.24 1.35 0.87
CA GLU A 77 13.79 1.81 2.13
C GLU A 77 13.23 3.21 2.41
N ILE A 78 13.09 3.56 3.70
CA ILE A 78 12.69 4.89 4.12
C ILE A 78 13.82 5.49 4.96
N ALA A 79 14.29 6.67 4.57
CA ALA A 79 15.27 7.44 5.31
C ALA A 79 14.65 8.81 5.62
N ASP A 80 14.60 9.17 6.90
CA ASP A 80 13.84 10.31 7.41
C ASP A 80 12.36 10.28 6.98
N THR A 81 12.03 10.93 5.87
CA THR A 81 10.67 10.98 5.31
C THR A 81 10.60 10.68 3.81
N GLU A 82 11.71 10.28 3.21
CA GLU A 82 11.81 9.96 1.78
C GLU A 82 11.86 8.44 1.59
N ILE A 83 11.18 7.96 0.54
CA ILE A 83 11.12 6.53 0.22
C ILE A 83 11.92 6.27 -1.07
N THR A 84 12.93 5.42 -0.99
CA THR A 84 13.79 5.03 -2.12
C THR A 84 13.45 3.60 -2.56
N PRO A 85 13.11 3.35 -3.84
CA PRO A 85 12.93 2.01 -4.37
C PRO A 85 14.26 1.40 -4.82
N THR A 86 14.32 0.08 -4.81
CA THR A 86 15.38 -0.73 -5.43
C THR A 86 14.71 -1.79 -6.30
N ALA A 87 15.11 -1.87 -7.58
CA ALA A 87 14.68 -2.93 -8.48
C ALA A 87 15.14 -4.31 -7.97
N THR A 88 14.24 -5.28 -8.08
CA THR A 88 14.51 -6.68 -7.68
C THR A 88 14.37 -7.67 -8.83
N THR A 89 13.87 -7.24 -9.98
CA THR A 89 13.89 -8.04 -11.21
C THR A 89 15.30 -8.07 -11.82
N ASP A 90 15.79 -9.27 -12.12
CA ASP A 90 17.13 -9.49 -12.69
C ASP A 90 17.36 -8.68 -13.97
N GLY A 91 18.48 -7.96 -14.02
CA GLY A 91 18.87 -7.16 -15.18
C GLY A 91 18.19 -5.79 -15.30
N VAL A 92 17.33 -5.42 -14.34
CA VAL A 92 16.76 -4.07 -14.24
C VAL A 92 17.43 -3.31 -13.09
N THR A 93 17.84 -2.07 -13.34
CA THR A 93 18.39 -1.16 -12.34
C THR A 93 17.63 0.15 -12.40
N LEU A 94 17.32 0.72 -11.23
CA LEU A 94 16.83 2.09 -11.12
C LEU A 94 17.97 3.03 -10.71
N ASP A 95 17.88 4.30 -11.09
CA ASP A 95 18.83 5.33 -10.69
C ASP A 95 18.88 5.46 -9.15
N ALA A 96 20.06 5.72 -8.59
CA ALA A 96 20.26 5.71 -7.14
C ALA A 96 19.52 6.84 -6.40
N ASP A 97 19.16 7.90 -7.11
CA ASP A 97 18.37 9.05 -6.64
C ASP A 97 16.89 8.94 -6.99
N THR A 98 16.41 7.75 -7.41
CA THR A 98 14.99 7.48 -7.58
C THR A 98 14.27 7.64 -6.24
N LEU A 99 13.21 8.43 -6.21
CA LEU A 99 12.33 8.60 -5.06
C LEU A 99 10.90 8.25 -5.45
N PHE A 100 10.18 7.62 -4.52
CA PHE A 100 8.73 7.46 -4.62
C PHE A 100 8.06 8.83 -4.39
N TYR A 101 7.08 9.18 -5.23
CA TYR A 101 6.35 10.44 -5.10
C TYR A 101 4.84 10.23 -5.10
N ILE A 102 4.16 11.13 -4.41
CA ILE A 102 2.73 11.42 -4.59
C ILE A 102 2.58 12.83 -5.17
N ARG A 103 1.36 13.21 -5.55
CA ARG A 103 1.04 14.57 -6.01
C ARG A 103 -0.17 15.09 -5.23
N PRO A 104 0.04 15.78 -4.09
CA PRO A 104 -1.04 16.26 -3.23
C PRO A 104 -1.68 17.53 -3.80
N THR A 105 -2.16 17.46 -5.05
CA THR A 105 -2.72 18.59 -5.78
C THR A 105 -4.20 18.73 -5.46
N ALA A 106 -4.58 19.87 -4.89
CA ALA A 106 -5.95 20.13 -4.46
C ALA A 106 -6.96 19.92 -5.60
N ASP A 107 -8.10 19.34 -5.24
CA ASP A 107 -9.21 19.04 -6.17
C ASP A 107 -8.86 18.00 -7.27
N GLU A 108 -7.73 17.30 -7.15
CA GLU A 108 -7.28 16.31 -8.15
C GLU A 108 -7.02 14.90 -7.58
N ILE A 109 -7.12 13.91 -8.47
CA ILE A 109 -6.61 12.56 -8.27
C ILE A 109 -5.55 12.31 -9.32
N THR A 110 -4.33 12.12 -8.83
CA THR A 110 -3.12 12.15 -9.64
C THR A 110 -2.32 10.87 -9.47
N GLU A 111 -1.57 10.50 -10.49
CA GLU A 111 -0.72 9.32 -10.47
C GLU A 111 0.32 9.39 -9.36
N VAL A 112 0.59 8.24 -8.77
CA VAL A 112 1.74 8.00 -7.89
C VAL A 112 2.84 7.35 -8.73
N GLY A 113 4.09 7.73 -8.48
CA GLY A 113 5.18 7.28 -9.32
C GLY A 113 6.55 7.42 -8.68
N PHE A 114 7.54 7.50 -9.56
CA PHE A 114 8.95 7.50 -9.21
C PHE A 114 9.70 8.58 -10.00
N THR A 115 10.65 9.24 -9.37
CA THR A 115 11.50 10.24 -10.04
C THR A 115 12.53 9.57 -10.96
N GLY A 116 13.09 10.34 -11.90
CA GLY A 116 14.24 9.90 -12.72
C GLY A 116 13.96 8.76 -13.71
N ASN A 117 14.96 7.92 -13.98
CA ASN A 117 14.87 6.73 -14.85
C ASN A 117 14.45 7.01 -16.30
N GLY A 118 14.73 8.22 -16.80
CA GLY A 118 14.36 8.64 -18.16
C GLY A 118 12.91 9.11 -18.30
N TYR A 119 12.19 9.28 -17.19
CA TYR A 119 10.83 9.82 -17.16
C TYR A 119 10.80 11.19 -16.46
N ASP A 120 10.00 12.11 -16.98
CA ASP A 120 9.85 13.44 -16.40
C ASP A 120 9.14 13.35 -15.05
N THR A 121 9.74 13.95 -14.02
CA THR A 121 9.09 14.10 -12.71
C THR A 121 8.12 15.29 -12.76
N PRO A 122 6.84 15.11 -12.39
CA PRO A 122 5.88 16.21 -12.31
C PRO A 122 6.37 17.32 -11.37
N SER A 123 6.14 18.59 -11.73
CA SER A 123 6.62 19.74 -10.94
C SER A 123 5.95 19.87 -9.58
N ASP A 124 4.80 19.21 -9.40
CA ASP A 124 3.99 19.15 -8.17
C ASP A 124 4.18 17.82 -7.42
N ALA A 125 5.18 17.02 -7.79
CA ALA A 125 5.54 15.80 -7.07
C ALA A 125 6.10 16.13 -5.67
N ALA A 126 5.52 15.50 -4.66
CA ALA A 126 6.06 15.47 -3.29
C ALA A 126 6.76 14.13 -3.05
N THR A 127 8.05 14.20 -2.72
CA THR A 127 8.93 13.04 -2.51
C THR A 127 9.27 12.77 -1.04
N ASP A 128 8.81 13.66 -0.14
CA ASP A 128 9.09 13.66 1.29
C ASP A 128 7.80 13.67 2.12
N ASN A 129 7.95 13.76 3.45
CA ASN A 129 6.89 13.68 4.45
C ASN A 129 6.14 12.34 4.51
N PHE A 130 6.71 11.27 3.97
CA PHE A 130 6.22 9.91 4.22
C PHE A 130 6.61 9.43 5.61
N LEU A 131 5.71 8.67 6.23
CA LEU A 131 5.97 7.97 7.47
C LEU A 131 5.08 6.74 7.57
N PHE A 132 5.38 5.89 8.55
CA PHE A 132 4.51 4.78 8.89
C PHE A 132 3.89 4.96 10.27
N TYR A 133 2.62 4.65 10.39
CA TYR A 133 1.93 4.53 11.67
C TYR A 133 1.48 3.08 11.82
N GLY A 134 2.10 2.31 12.71
CA GLY A 134 2.04 0.85 12.65
C GLY A 134 2.55 0.37 11.28
N SER A 135 1.77 -0.42 10.55
CA SER A 135 2.10 -0.88 9.21
C SER A 135 1.62 0.03 8.07
N TRP A 136 0.87 1.08 8.36
CA TRP A 136 0.21 1.91 7.35
C TRP A 136 1.14 2.99 6.85
N LEU A 137 1.29 3.10 5.53
CA LEU A 137 1.95 4.23 4.88
C LEU A 137 1.04 5.46 4.96
N MET A 138 1.58 6.55 5.50
CA MET A 138 0.92 7.84 5.64
C MET A 138 1.80 8.91 4.99
N TRP A 139 1.17 10.01 4.59
CA TRP A 139 1.85 11.25 4.24
C TRP A 139 1.41 12.35 5.21
N GLU A 140 2.36 13.14 5.71
CA GLU A 140 2.12 14.25 6.64
C GLU A 140 2.08 15.58 5.89
N GLU A 141 0.93 16.26 5.93
CA GLU A 141 0.81 17.61 5.41
C GLU A 141 1.66 18.60 6.23
N ASP A 142 1.98 19.77 5.66
CA ASP A 142 2.60 20.89 6.40
C ASP A 142 1.81 21.29 7.66
N SER A 143 0.52 20.99 7.69
CA SER A 143 -0.39 21.22 8.83
C SER A 143 -0.19 20.23 9.98
N GLY A 144 0.56 19.14 9.77
CA GLY A 144 0.70 17.99 10.68
C GLY A 144 -0.43 16.97 10.57
N VAL A 145 -1.37 17.15 9.62
CA VAL A 145 -2.43 16.17 9.35
C VAL A 145 -1.84 14.97 8.60
N LEU A 146 -2.15 13.77 9.09
CA LEU A 146 -1.79 12.52 8.42
C LEU A 146 -2.88 12.10 7.44
N THR A 147 -2.47 11.73 6.23
CA THR A 147 -3.37 11.23 5.18
C THR A 147 -2.85 9.93 4.56
N ASP A 148 -3.78 9.01 4.29
CA ASP A 148 -3.56 7.74 3.58
C ASP A 148 -4.47 7.65 2.34
N SER A 149 -4.75 8.79 1.70
CA SER A 149 -5.71 8.91 0.60
C SER A 149 -5.27 8.30 -0.73
N PHE A 150 -4.58 7.17 -0.69
CA PHE A 150 -4.25 6.37 -1.85
C PHE A 150 -5.50 5.80 -2.51
N ARG A 151 -5.40 5.59 -3.81
CA ARG A 151 -6.46 5.06 -4.67
C ARG A 151 -5.88 4.05 -5.66
N LEU A 152 -6.70 3.08 -6.02
CA LEU A 152 -6.42 2.15 -7.11
C LEU A 152 -7.42 2.33 -8.23
N LYS A 153 -6.94 2.33 -9.47
CA LYS A 153 -7.78 2.25 -10.67
C LYS A 153 -7.44 0.99 -11.45
N GLU A 154 -8.45 0.19 -11.77
CA GLU A 154 -8.24 -1.02 -12.56
C GLU A 154 -7.71 -0.65 -13.95
N THR A 155 -6.69 -1.38 -14.40
CA THR A 155 -6.17 -1.24 -15.75
C THR A 155 -6.95 -2.13 -16.72
N ASN A 156 -6.52 -2.21 -17.98
CA ASN A 156 -7.06 -3.19 -18.92
C ASN A 156 -6.47 -4.61 -18.75
N VAL A 157 -5.55 -4.80 -17.79
CA VAL A 157 -5.00 -6.11 -17.41
C VAL A 157 -5.61 -6.55 -16.08
N SER A 158 -6.26 -7.72 -16.09
CA SER A 158 -6.92 -8.24 -14.89
C SER A 158 -5.92 -8.44 -13.75
N GLY A 159 -6.29 -7.95 -12.56
CA GLY A 159 -5.44 -8.05 -11.37
C GLY A 159 -4.33 -7.00 -11.30
N ILE A 160 -4.24 -6.09 -12.28
CA ILE A 160 -3.29 -4.97 -12.26
C ILE A 160 -4.03 -3.65 -12.13
N TYR A 161 -3.61 -2.86 -11.15
CA TYR A 161 -4.17 -1.56 -10.85
C TYR A 161 -3.08 -0.49 -10.90
N GLN A 162 -3.40 0.68 -11.41
CA GLN A 162 -2.52 1.84 -11.31
C GLN A 162 -2.77 2.57 -9.99
N PHE A 163 -1.70 3.07 -9.39
CA PHE A 163 -1.71 3.75 -8.11
C PHE A 163 -1.90 5.27 -8.26
N TYR A 164 -2.76 5.82 -7.41
CA TYR A 164 -3.10 7.23 -7.41
C TYR A 164 -3.12 7.79 -5.99
N PHE A 165 -2.98 9.09 -5.86
CA PHE A 165 -3.17 9.84 -4.63
C PHE A 165 -4.34 10.80 -4.83
N ASP A 166 -5.29 10.78 -3.91
CA ASP A 166 -6.50 11.59 -3.96
C ASP A 166 -6.39 12.74 -2.95
N TYR A 167 -6.20 13.94 -3.48
CA TYR A 167 -6.23 15.18 -2.70
C TYR A 167 -7.44 16.04 -3.12
N SER A 168 -8.44 15.41 -3.72
CA SER A 168 -9.59 16.09 -4.29
C SER A 168 -10.73 16.33 -3.31
N ASN A 169 -10.90 15.45 -2.31
CA ASN A 169 -12.12 15.34 -1.51
C ASN A 169 -13.39 15.04 -2.34
N LEU A 170 -13.28 14.64 -3.61
CA LEU A 170 -14.40 14.51 -4.56
C LEU A 170 -14.99 13.09 -4.68
N TYR A 171 -14.40 12.08 -4.04
CA TYR A 171 -14.80 10.65 -4.12
C TYR A 171 -15.30 10.21 -5.52
N PRO A 172 -14.54 10.44 -6.60
CA PRO A 172 -15.00 10.13 -7.94
C PRO A 172 -15.11 8.61 -8.16
N SER A 173 -16.10 8.21 -8.96
CA SER A 173 -16.32 6.81 -9.33
C SER A 173 -15.13 6.23 -10.12
N GLY A 174 -14.92 4.92 -10.01
CA GLY A 174 -13.89 4.19 -10.77
C GLY A 174 -12.57 4.04 -10.04
N TYR A 175 -12.48 4.52 -8.81
CA TYR A 175 -11.35 4.29 -7.91
C TYR A 175 -11.77 3.42 -6.71
N SER A 176 -10.89 2.51 -6.31
CA SER A 176 -11.00 1.76 -5.07
C SER A 176 -10.09 2.38 -4.01
N THR A 177 -10.44 2.21 -2.74
CA THR A 177 -9.71 2.80 -1.60
C THR A 177 -8.92 1.72 -0.85
N PRO A 178 -7.65 1.46 -1.23
CA PRO A 178 -6.85 0.48 -0.53
C PRO A 178 -6.39 0.97 0.84
N SER A 179 -6.08 0.05 1.75
CA SER A 179 -5.11 0.35 2.82
C SER A 179 -3.70 -0.02 2.32
N VAL A 180 -2.75 0.90 2.46
CA VAL A 180 -1.38 0.72 1.97
C VAL A 180 -0.47 0.36 3.13
N MET A 181 0.16 -0.82 3.08
CA MET A 181 0.90 -1.36 4.22
C MET A 181 2.26 -1.95 3.86
N ASP A 182 3.18 -2.00 4.82
CA ASP A 182 4.52 -2.61 4.69
C ASP A 182 4.54 -4.15 4.82
N LYS A 183 3.37 -4.79 4.99
CA LYS A 183 3.25 -6.24 5.22
C LYS A 183 2.14 -6.88 4.39
N ALA A 184 2.38 -8.14 4.01
CA ALA A 184 1.46 -9.01 3.28
C ALA A 184 0.53 -9.86 4.18
N SER A 185 0.49 -9.56 5.49
CA SER A 185 -0.11 -10.34 6.60
C SER A 185 0.63 -11.62 6.96
#